data_AF-A0A2H0Q9P4-F1
#
_entry.id   AF-A0A2H0Q9P4-F1
#
_cell.length_a   1.000
_cell.length_b   1.000
_cell.length_c   1.000
_cell.angle_alpha   90.00
_cell.angle_beta   90.00
_cell.angle_gamma   90.00
#
_symmetry.space_group_name_H-M   'P 1'
#
loop_
_entity.id
_entity.type
_entity.pdbx_description
1 polymer ?
#
loop_
_entity_poly.entity_id
_entity_poly.type
_entity_poly.pdbx_seq_one_letter_code
_entity_poly.pdbx_strand_id
1 'polypeptide(L)'
;MVNDNKEIYGQFNQEHLDKMQKGLNLYNRKHYWECHEELEDHWLEDNGDNARYVYWTVIQVATALFHWSDDNLNGAKGQLRRAKEKLDKIEQLHVETPLLYNSLSWLSFKELIRAVPSDPELKDFKKLSEFRF
;
A
#
# COMPACT_ATOMS: atom_id res chain seq x y z
N MET A 1 3.36 20.84 -32.31
CA MET A 1 4.35 20.49 -31.29
C MET A 1 3.56 20.16 -30.04
N VAL A 2 3.44 18.88 -29.69
CA VAL A 2 2.76 18.48 -28.46
C VAL A 2 3.72 18.85 -27.33
N ASN A 3 3.26 19.70 -26.42
CA ASN A 3 3.99 19.99 -25.19
C ASN A 3 4.01 18.72 -24.35
N ASP A 4 5.06 17.92 -24.49
CA ASP A 4 5.44 16.90 -23.52
C ASP A 4 6.01 17.59 -22.27
N ASN A 5 5.18 18.41 -21.60
CA ASN A 5 5.41 18.74 -20.20
C ASN A 5 5.15 17.46 -19.41
N LYS A 6 6.13 16.56 -19.40
CA LYS A 6 6.14 15.39 -18.54
C LYS A 6 6.26 15.93 -17.12
N GLU A 7 5.13 16.16 -16.46
CA GLU A 7 5.11 16.53 -15.04
C GLU A 7 6.00 15.53 -14.29
N ILE A 8 7.09 16.02 -13.69
CA ILE A 8 8.04 15.20 -12.95
C ILE A 8 7.39 14.94 -11.59
N TYR A 9 6.65 13.84 -11.50
CA TYR A 9 6.08 13.38 -10.25
C TYR A 9 7.15 12.72 -9.37
N GLY A 10 6.99 12.85 -8.05
CA GLY A 10 7.84 12.13 -7.09
C GLY A 10 7.75 10.62 -7.30
N GLN A 11 8.91 9.95 -7.38
CA GLN A 11 9.04 8.53 -7.63
C GLN A 11 9.59 7.80 -6.41
N PHE A 12 9.16 6.57 -6.20
CA PHE A 12 9.63 5.75 -5.10
C PHE A 12 11.13 5.46 -5.24
N ASN A 13 11.90 5.68 -4.17
CA ASN A 13 13.36 5.62 -4.18
C ASN A 13 13.88 4.98 -2.88
N GLN A 14 15.21 4.92 -2.72
CA GLN A 14 15.82 4.25 -1.57
C GLN A 14 15.49 4.90 -0.22
N GLU A 15 15.40 6.23 -0.15
CA GLU A 15 15.03 6.92 1.09
C GLU A 15 13.64 6.51 1.56
N HIS A 16 12.69 6.40 0.61
CA HIS A 16 11.35 5.94 0.92
C HIS A 16 11.35 4.49 1.43
N LEU A 17 12.12 3.61 0.79
CA LEU A 17 12.25 2.22 1.22
C LEU A 17 12.82 2.10 2.64
N ASP A 18 13.87 2.88 2.94
CA ASP A 18 14.54 2.88 4.23
C ASP A 18 13.58 3.32 5.34
N LYS A 19 12.78 4.37 5.12
CA LYS A 19 11.71 4.81 6.05
C LYS A 19 10.67 3.71 6.29
N MET A 20 10.29 2.97 5.25
CA MET A 20 9.26 1.92 5.38
C MET A 20 9.74 0.65 6.10
N GLN A 21 11.04 0.43 6.23
CA GLN A 21 11.60 -0.87 6.60
C GLN A 21 11.07 -1.43 7.93
N LYS A 22 10.87 -0.58 8.94
CA LYS A 22 10.32 -1.01 10.24
C LYS A 22 8.85 -1.39 10.15
N GLY A 23 8.03 -0.59 9.47
CA GLY A 23 6.62 -0.89 9.23
C GLY A 23 6.40 -2.17 8.42
N LEU A 24 7.20 -2.38 7.37
CA LEU A 24 7.15 -3.60 6.55
C LEU A 24 7.50 -4.86 7.37
N ASN A 25 8.45 -4.76 8.29
CA ASN A 25 8.78 -5.85 9.21
C ASN A 25 7.63 -6.17 10.18
N LEU A 26 6.89 -5.15 10.65
CA LEU A 26 5.69 -5.32 11.48
C LEU A 26 4.55 -5.97 10.67
N TYR A 27 4.31 -5.51 9.44
CA TYR A 27 3.38 -6.13 8.50
C TYR A 27 3.69 -7.62 8.34
N ASN A 28 4.97 -7.96 8.15
CA ASN A 28 5.41 -9.33 7.95
C ASN A 28 5.17 -10.26 9.15
N ARG A 29 5.03 -9.68 10.34
CA ARG A 29 4.69 -10.40 11.58
C ARG A 29 3.19 -10.40 11.86
N LYS A 30 2.36 -9.85 10.97
CA LYS A 30 0.93 -9.60 11.13
C LYS A 30 0.59 -8.60 12.24
N HIS A 31 1.55 -7.77 12.65
CA HIS A 31 1.35 -6.69 13.61
C HIS A 31 0.81 -5.46 12.86
N TYR A 32 -0.42 -5.58 12.36
CA TYR A 32 -0.96 -4.65 11.38
C TYR A 32 -1.29 -3.27 11.95
N TRP A 33 -1.71 -3.20 13.21
CA TRP A 33 -1.96 -1.94 13.89
C TRP A 33 -0.64 -1.18 14.08
N GLU A 34 0.39 -1.84 14.57
CA GLU A 34 1.71 -1.25 14.78
C GLU A 34 2.38 -0.88 13.46
N CYS A 35 2.16 -1.66 12.39
CA CYS A 35 2.57 -1.29 11.04
C CYS A 35 1.91 0.02 10.58
N HIS A 36 0.61 0.18 10.84
CA HIS A 36 -0.11 1.42 10.54
C HIS A 36 0.52 2.60 11.30
N GLU A 37 0.67 2.49 12.62
CA GLU A 37 1.23 3.57 13.43
C GLU A 37 2.65 3.94 12.99
N GLU A 38 3.50 2.94 12.73
CA GLU A 38 4.87 3.17 12.29
C GLU A 38 4.97 3.91 10.96
N LEU A 39 4.11 3.56 10.00
CA LEU A 39 4.15 4.16 8.67
C LEU A 39 3.42 5.50 8.58
N GLU A 40 2.49 5.79 9.50
CA GLU A 40 1.73 7.04 9.51
C GLU A 40 2.63 8.27 9.69
N ASP A 41 3.61 8.20 10.60
CA ASP A 41 4.56 9.29 10.83
C ASP A 41 5.35 9.62 9.56
N HIS A 42 5.94 8.62 8.91
CA HIS A 42 6.68 8.80 7.65
C HIS A 42 5.78 9.27 6.50
N TRP A 43 4.54 8.77 6.44
CA TRP A 43 3.58 9.23 5.45
C TRP A 43 3.24 10.71 5.64
N LEU A 44 3.15 11.21 6.88
CA LEU A 44 2.91 12.63 7.19
C LEU A 44 4.12 13.51 6.85
N GLU A 45 5.34 13.04 7.13
CA GLU A 45 6.60 13.74 6.83
C GLU A 45 6.77 14.01 5.33
N ASP A 46 6.44 13.02 4.48
CA ASP A 46 6.61 13.11 3.02
C ASP A 46 5.44 13.84 2.32
N ASN A 47 4.79 14.78 3.02
CA ASN A 47 3.68 15.55 2.44
C ASN A 47 4.12 16.40 1.24
N GLY A 48 3.46 16.20 0.09
CA GLY A 48 3.81 16.84 -1.18
C GLY A 48 4.62 15.94 -2.11
N ASP A 49 5.15 14.82 -1.61
CA ASP A 49 5.74 13.77 -2.45
C ASP A 49 4.65 12.77 -2.89
N ASN A 50 4.62 12.42 -4.18
CA ASN A 50 3.72 11.40 -4.70
C ASN A 50 4.13 9.97 -4.29
N ALA A 51 5.40 9.73 -3.98
CA ALA A 51 5.88 8.45 -3.45
C ALA A 51 5.17 8.07 -2.14
N ARG A 52 4.65 9.06 -1.38
CA ARG A 52 3.87 8.84 -0.17
C ARG A 52 2.63 7.95 -0.39
N TYR A 53 2.11 7.85 -1.62
CA TYR A 53 0.99 6.96 -1.93
C TYR A 53 1.32 5.48 -1.72
N VAL A 54 2.61 5.09 -1.81
CA VAL A 54 3.05 3.72 -1.51
C VAL A 54 2.82 3.41 -0.03
N TYR A 55 3.30 4.29 0.87
CA TYR A 55 3.05 4.20 2.31
C TYR A 55 1.56 4.11 2.60
N TRP A 56 0.78 5.02 2.01
CA TRP A 56 -0.66 5.08 2.24
C TRP A 56 -1.37 3.78 1.84
N THR A 57 -0.92 3.16 0.75
CA THR A 57 -1.45 1.86 0.31
C THR A 57 -1.13 0.78 1.34
N VAL A 58 0.11 0.69 1.82
CA VAL A 58 0.51 -0.31 2.83
C VAL A 58 -0.23 -0.08 4.16
N ILE A 59 -0.35 1.17 4.61
CA ILE A 59 -1.12 1.56 5.79
C ILE A 59 -2.58 1.08 5.65
N GLN A 60 -3.23 1.38 4.54
CA GLN A 60 -4.64 0.99 4.33
C GLN A 60 -4.83 -0.52 4.24
N VAL A 61 -3.90 -1.25 3.63
CA VAL A 61 -3.95 -2.72 3.61
C VAL A 61 -3.71 -3.30 4.99
N ALA A 62 -2.78 -2.74 5.78
CA ALA A 62 -2.58 -3.14 7.16
C ALA A 62 -3.86 -2.91 8.00
N THR A 63 -4.47 -1.72 7.92
CA THR A 63 -5.75 -1.46 8.60
C THR A 63 -6.87 -2.40 8.11
N ALA A 64 -6.92 -2.71 6.82
CA ALA A 64 -7.91 -3.65 6.28
C ALA A 64 -7.73 -5.05 6.87
N LEU A 65 -6.50 -5.53 6.99
CA LEU A 65 -6.18 -6.84 7.55
C LEU A 65 -6.35 -6.88 9.08
N PHE A 66 -6.14 -5.77 9.77
CA PHE A 66 -6.49 -5.62 11.18
C PHE A 66 -8.00 -5.80 11.40
N HIS A 67 -8.84 -5.08 10.64
CA HIS A 67 -10.29 -5.25 10.71
C HIS A 67 -10.74 -6.65 10.30
N TRP A 68 -10.12 -7.23 9.27
CA TRP A 68 -10.41 -8.60 8.85
C TRP A 68 -10.10 -9.61 9.96
N SER A 69 -9.02 -9.43 10.72
CA SER A 69 -8.67 -10.32 11.84
C SER A 69 -9.63 -10.24 13.04
N ASP A 70 -10.46 -9.19 13.09
CA ASP A 70 -11.50 -8.95 14.10
C ASP A 70 -12.92 -9.24 13.54
N ASP A 71 -13.01 -10.00 12.43
CA ASP A 71 -14.26 -10.30 11.70
C ASP A 71 -15.07 -9.05 11.27
N ASN A 72 -14.44 -7.87 11.28
CA ASN A 72 -15.05 -6.61 10.88
C ASN A 72 -14.94 -6.41 9.36
N LEU A 73 -15.82 -7.09 8.63
CA LEU A 73 -15.84 -7.06 7.17
C LEU A 73 -16.07 -5.65 6.59
N ASN A 74 -16.91 -4.84 7.23
CA ASN A 74 -17.20 -3.48 6.77
C ASN A 74 -15.96 -2.58 6.83
N GLY A 75 -15.21 -2.66 7.93
CA GLY A 75 -13.93 -1.94 8.08
C GLY A 75 -12.89 -2.43 7.07
N ALA A 76 -12.75 -3.75 6.93
CA ALA A 76 -11.81 -4.36 5.99
C ALA A 76 -12.08 -3.95 4.52
N LYS A 77 -13.35 -4.06 4.10
CA LYS A 77 -13.83 -3.65 2.76
C LYS A 77 -13.56 -2.17 2.50
N GLY A 78 -13.87 -1.31 3.46
CA GLY A 78 -13.72 0.15 3.34
C GLY A 78 -12.26 0.57 3.11
N GLN A 79 -11.34 0.02 3.91
CA GLN A 79 -9.92 0.35 3.80
C GLN A 79 -9.28 -0.24 2.54
N LEU A 80 -9.63 -1.48 2.17
CA LEU A 80 -9.09 -2.10 0.95
C LEU A 80 -9.57 -1.38 -0.32
N ARG A 81 -10.81 -0.88 -0.35
CA ARG A 81 -11.30 -0.04 -1.46
C ARG A 81 -10.43 1.21 -1.62
N ARG A 82 -10.13 1.90 -0.52
CA ARG A 82 -9.26 3.09 -0.55
C ARG A 82 -7.84 2.73 -1.00
N ALA A 83 -7.30 1.57 -0.60
CA ALA A 83 -6.00 1.10 -1.06
C ALA A 83 -5.97 0.92 -2.59
N LYS A 84 -7.03 0.39 -3.19
CA LYS A 84 -7.16 0.29 -4.66
C LYS A 84 -7.13 1.66 -5.33
N GLU A 85 -7.83 2.65 -4.77
CA GLU A 85 -7.80 4.04 -5.28
C GLU A 85 -6.38 4.64 -5.22
N LYS A 86 -5.55 4.22 -4.24
CA LYS A 86 -4.14 4.64 -4.17
C LYS A 86 -3.26 3.92 -5.17
N LEU A 87 -3.49 2.63 -5.45
CA LEU A 87 -2.83 1.94 -6.55
C LEU A 87 -3.07 2.63 -7.88
N ASP A 88 -4.31 3.05 -8.16
CA ASP A 88 -4.64 3.76 -9.39
C ASP A 88 -3.90 5.12 -9.48
N LYS A 89 -3.71 5.82 -8.34
CA LYS A 89 -2.91 7.05 -8.28
C LYS A 89 -1.42 6.80 -8.50
N ILE A 90 -0.87 5.75 -7.91
CA ILE A 90 0.53 5.33 -8.06
C ILE A 90 0.85 5.06 -9.54
N GLU A 91 -0.05 4.35 -10.23
CA GLU A 91 0.08 4.03 -11.66
C GLU A 91 -0.08 5.27 -12.54
N GLN A 92 -1.10 6.09 -12.28
CA GLN A 92 -1.37 7.33 -13.03
C GLN A 92 -0.21 8.33 -12.96
N LEU A 93 0.43 8.44 -11.78
CA LEU A 93 1.49 9.41 -11.52
C LEU A 93 2.90 8.82 -11.72
N HIS A 94 3.00 7.60 -12.26
CA HIS A 94 4.28 6.93 -12.53
C HIS A 94 5.23 6.90 -11.32
N VAL A 95 4.66 6.68 -10.13
CA VAL A 95 5.40 6.62 -8.85
C VAL A 95 6.27 5.36 -8.77
N GLU A 96 5.86 4.28 -9.45
CA GLU A 96 6.50 2.98 -9.39
C GLU A 96 7.89 2.99 -10.05
N THR A 97 8.85 2.35 -9.38
CA THR A 97 10.21 2.18 -9.88
C THR A 97 10.62 0.71 -9.80
N PRO A 98 11.68 0.29 -10.52
CA PRO A 98 12.19 -1.09 -10.40
C PRO A 98 12.52 -1.48 -8.95
N LEU A 99 12.93 -0.53 -8.12
CA LEU A 99 13.17 -0.75 -6.69
C LEU A 99 11.90 -1.25 -5.99
N LEU A 100 10.76 -0.61 -6.25
CA LEU A 100 9.49 -1.00 -5.64
C LEU A 100 9.11 -2.45 -6.00
N TYR A 101 9.26 -2.81 -7.28
CA TYR A 101 8.99 -4.16 -7.76
C TYR A 101 9.92 -5.21 -7.14
N ASN A 102 11.23 -4.93 -7.08
CA ASN A 102 12.23 -5.88 -6.63
C ASN A 102 12.30 -6.02 -5.10
N SER A 103 12.11 -4.91 -4.37
CA SER A 103 12.28 -4.89 -2.91
C SER A 103 10.99 -5.16 -2.16
N LEU A 104 9.82 -4.80 -2.71
CA LEU A 104 8.52 -4.96 -2.04
C LEU A 104 7.60 -5.99 -2.70
N SER A 105 8.11 -6.77 -3.66
CA SER A 105 7.29 -7.73 -4.42
C SER A 105 6.01 -7.10 -4.98
N TRP A 106 6.12 -5.84 -5.43
CA TRP A 106 4.98 -4.93 -5.57
C TRP A 106 3.92 -5.43 -6.56
N LEU A 107 4.33 -6.12 -7.63
CA LEU A 107 3.40 -6.72 -8.58
C LEU A 107 2.45 -7.71 -7.88
N SER A 108 2.99 -8.65 -7.11
CA SER A 108 2.20 -9.64 -6.37
C SER A 108 1.30 -8.98 -5.32
N PHE A 109 1.79 -7.94 -4.65
CA PHE A 109 0.99 -7.17 -3.69
C PHE A 109 -0.23 -6.53 -4.37
N LYS A 110 -0.02 -5.84 -5.51
CA LYS A 110 -1.12 -5.24 -6.30
C LYS A 110 -2.12 -6.28 -6.78
N GLU A 111 -1.65 -7.40 -7.29
CA GLU A 111 -2.50 -8.49 -7.77
C GLU A 111 -3.39 -9.04 -6.65
N LEU A 112 -2.84 -9.25 -5.45
CA LEU A 112 -3.59 -9.72 -4.30
C LEU A 112 -4.64 -8.70 -3.82
N ILE A 113 -4.29 -7.41 -3.80
CA ILE A 113 -5.25 -6.34 -3.46
C ILE A 113 -6.39 -6.29 -4.49
N ARG A 114 -6.06 -6.32 -5.78
CA ARG A 114 -7.04 -6.25 -6.88
C ARG A 114 -7.89 -7.53 -6.98
N ALA A 115 -7.39 -8.69 -6.54
CA ALA A 115 -8.10 -9.96 -6.56
C ALA A 115 -9.26 -10.05 -5.55
N VAL A 116 -9.22 -9.29 -4.45
CA VAL A 116 -10.38 -9.19 -3.54
C VAL A 116 -11.52 -8.48 -4.28
N PRO A 117 -12.74 -9.02 -4.35
CA PRO A 117 -13.84 -8.39 -5.09
C PRO A 117 -14.31 -7.08 -4.43
N SER A 118 -15.16 -6.32 -5.13
CA SER A 118 -15.73 -5.06 -4.62
C SER A 118 -16.73 -5.29 -3.48
N ASP A 119 -17.39 -6.44 -3.47
CA ASP A 119 -18.27 -6.91 -2.40
C ASP A 119 -17.73 -8.23 -1.84
N PRO A 120 -16.71 -8.19 -0.98
CA PRO A 120 -16.04 -9.38 -0.50
C PRO A 120 -16.73 -10.03 0.69
N GLU A 121 -16.45 -11.32 0.87
CA GLU A 121 -16.59 -12.05 2.12
C GLU A 121 -15.24 -12.12 2.84
N LEU A 122 -15.23 -12.49 4.13
CA LEU A 122 -13.99 -12.64 4.91
C LEU A 122 -12.99 -13.62 4.26
N LYS A 123 -13.48 -14.66 3.59
CA LYS A 123 -12.62 -15.66 2.91
C LYS A 123 -11.77 -15.06 1.78
N ASP A 124 -12.22 -13.97 1.17
CA ASP A 124 -11.55 -13.37 0.01
C ASP A 124 -10.25 -12.66 0.40
N PHE A 125 -10.12 -12.24 1.65
CA PHE A 125 -8.91 -11.62 2.19
C PHE A 125 -7.81 -12.63 2.53
N LYS A 126 -8.11 -13.94 2.53
CA LYS A 126 -7.20 -14.98 3.03
C LYS A 126 -5.83 -14.91 2.35
N LYS A 127 -5.78 -14.89 1.01
CA LYS A 127 -4.53 -14.81 0.26
C LYS A 127 -3.75 -13.52 0.55
N LEU A 128 -4.46 -12.40 0.67
CA LEU A 128 -3.84 -11.11 1.01
C LEU A 128 -3.24 -11.14 2.43
N SER A 129 -3.90 -11.79 3.39
CA SER A 129 -3.41 -11.94 4.77
C SER A 129 -2.15 -12.81 4.90
N GLU A 130 -1.89 -13.64 3.90
CA GLU A 130 -0.73 -14.52 3.81
C GLU A 130 0.48 -13.83 3.16
N PHE A 131 0.26 -12.70 2.48
CA PHE A 131 1.32 -11.93 1.82
C PHE A 131 2.36 -11.40 2.81
N ARG A 132 3.63 -11.43 2.41
CA ARG A 132 4.76 -10.85 3.12
C ARG A 132 5.63 -10.10 2.12
N PHE A 133 6.07 -8.91 2.52
CA PHE A 133 7.06 -8.12 1.80
C PHE A 133 8.42 -8.80 1.83
#